data_AF-N8V639-F1
#
_entry.id   AF-N8V639-F1
#
_cell.length_a   1.000
_cell.length_b   1.000
_cell.length_c   1.000
_cell.angle_alpha   90.00
_cell.angle_beta   90.00
_cell.angle_gamma   90.00
#
_symmetry.space_group_name_H-M   'P 1'
#
loop_
_entity.id
_entity.type
_entity.pdbx_description
1 polymer ?
#
loop_
_entity_poly.entity_id
_entity_poly.type
_entity_poly.pdbx_seq_one_letter_code
_entity_poly.pdbx_strand_id
1 'polypeptide(L)'
;MEIELLNFNHNCMKVGEYYIGKYKFLVNEEHIDNLKNISKNSSIRINTEIIDNKVVKNYSEHPAAEGDFKVTAILILDDEDINKVSILYSEFNGFNLSDDLILILSFLTGRQIYKSEFKGVMNKKYYSNVVSDDYFSSGRSKFLNVDESLLSIKNDGLEHQFFNFTFGQSLNDLPSLIAYSSFTFDAVVTKWAKKNKFTSYNLKDKRLFEKIKCHLTDKLEKSILLKFKNEVLKFLLKNQTDITIANDIVARMNISNQPSALYKIQKFLEHLKLYNESFDDKYLKTLNRVRNIMLHNGQIYKEDKISVKQSIIINAAVPLVLFSIIEYYFCKSYLKINDTHYLQNFYDVINFLEAGVWRGQKVFEESFEDYLTRVSDIWEESV
;
A
#
# COMPACT_ATOMS: atom_id res chain seq x y z
N MET A 1 -24.81 -15.51 -17.82
CA MET A 1 -23.60 -16.21 -18.31
C MET A 1 -22.68 -16.57 -17.17
N GLU A 2 -21.85 -17.61 -17.38
CA GLU A 2 -20.91 -18.16 -16.40
C GLU A 2 -19.48 -17.76 -16.77
N ILE A 3 -18.71 -17.29 -15.79
CA ILE A 3 -17.31 -16.91 -15.94
C ILE A 3 -16.49 -17.67 -14.89
N GLU A 4 -15.54 -18.48 -15.33
CA GLU A 4 -14.64 -19.21 -14.44
C GLU A 4 -13.61 -18.26 -13.80
N LEU A 5 -13.48 -18.35 -12.48
CA LEU A 5 -12.52 -17.57 -11.69
C LEU A 5 -11.33 -18.45 -11.30
N LEU A 6 -10.14 -17.97 -11.67
CA LEU A 6 -8.87 -18.60 -11.36
C LEU A 6 -8.33 -18.09 -10.02
N ASN A 7 -7.95 -19.02 -9.14
CA ASN A 7 -7.25 -18.78 -7.88
C ASN A 7 -7.95 -17.83 -6.89
N PHE A 8 -9.28 -17.75 -6.94
CA PHE A 8 -10.10 -17.07 -5.96
C PHE A 8 -10.13 -17.89 -4.66
N ASN A 9 -9.28 -17.51 -3.70
CA ASN A 9 -9.25 -18.14 -2.37
C ASN A 9 -10.39 -17.63 -1.47
N HIS A 10 -11.61 -18.08 -1.76
CA HIS A 10 -12.80 -17.67 -1.02
C HIS A 10 -12.99 -18.43 0.32
N ASN A 11 -12.14 -19.43 0.62
CA ASN A 11 -12.17 -20.25 1.85
C ASN A 11 -13.53 -20.93 2.15
N CYS A 12 -14.42 -21.02 1.17
CA CYS A 12 -15.70 -21.72 1.32
C CYS A 12 -15.50 -23.22 1.06
N MET A 13 -15.38 -24.01 2.13
CA MET A 13 -15.15 -25.46 2.05
C MET A 13 -16.44 -26.28 1.87
N LYS A 14 -17.52 -25.66 1.40
CA LYS A 14 -18.83 -26.30 1.18
C LYS A 14 -19.37 -25.95 -0.20
N VAL A 15 -19.95 -26.95 -0.86
CA VAL A 15 -20.65 -26.77 -2.14
C VAL A 15 -21.83 -25.84 -1.93
N GLY A 16 -22.01 -24.89 -2.83
CA GLY A 16 -23.16 -24.00 -2.77
C GLY A 16 -22.96 -22.69 -3.53
N GLU A 17 -23.87 -21.78 -3.21
CA GLU A 17 -23.95 -20.46 -3.82
C GLU A 17 -23.54 -19.41 -2.78
N TYR A 18 -22.66 -18.52 -3.19
CA TYR A 18 -22.13 -17.46 -2.37
C TYR A 18 -22.24 -16.13 -3.10
N TYR A 19 -22.06 -15.03 -2.38
CA TYR A 19 -22.36 -13.70 -2.90
C TYR A 19 -21.30 -12.67 -2.54
N ILE A 20 -21.08 -11.73 -3.45
CA ILE A 20 -20.42 -10.46 -3.17
C ILE A 20 -21.36 -9.33 -3.60
N GLY A 21 -21.97 -8.66 -2.62
CA GLY A 21 -23.12 -7.81 -2.89
C GLY A 21 -24.25 -8.57 -3.57
N LYS A 22 -24.73 -8.03 -4.69
CA LYS A 22 -25.74 -8.69 -5.54
C LYS A 22 -25.19 -9.82 -6.41
N TYR A 23 -23.87 -9.91 -6.58
CA TYR A 23 -23.23 -10.82 -7.54
C TYR A 23 -23.05 -12.21 -6.94
N LYS A 24 -23.40 -13.24 -7.71
CA LYS A 24 -23.40 -14.64 -7.27
C LYS A 24 -22.18 -15.37 -7.81
N PHE A 25 -21.59 -16.24 -6.99
CA PHE A 25 -20.62 -17.23 -7.44
C PHE A 25 -20.96 -18.63 -6.94
N LEU A 26 -20.66 -19.63 -7.76
CA LEU A 26 -20.92 -21.04 -7.52
C LEU A 26 -19.63 -21.78 -7.17
N VAL A 27 -19.71 -22.61 -6.14
CA VAL A 27 -18.64 -23.49 -5.68
C VAL A 27 -19.16 -24.92 -5.72
N ASN A 28 -18.53 -25.79 -6.52
CA ASN A 28 -18.84 -27.21 -6.60
C ASN A 28 -17.73 -28.06 -5.94
N GLU A 29 -17.82 -29.39 -6.01
CA GLU A 29 -16.84 -30.29 -5.39
C GLU A 29 -15.44 -30.11 -6.00
N GLU A 30 -15.34 -29.98 -7.32
CA GLU A 30 -14.07 -29.75 -8.03
C GLU A 30 -13.41 -28.44 -7.60
N HIS A 31 -14.18 -27.37 -7.45
CA HIS A 31 -13.71 -26.08 -6.97
C HIS A 31 -13.11 -26.17 -5.56
N ILE A 32 -13.74 -26.95 -4.67
CA ILE A 32 -13.24 -27.17 -3.30
C ILE A 32 -11.93 -27.96 -3.32
N ASP A 33 -11.84 -28.98 -4.17
CA ASP A 33 -10.60 -29.75 -4.30
C ASP A 33 -9.48 -28.92 -4.93
N ASN A 34 -9.81 -28.06 -5.90
CA ASN A 34 -8.89 -27.06 -6.43
C ASN A 34 -8.44 -26.07 -5.34
N LEU A 35 -9.37 -25.59 -4.49
CA LEU A 35 -9.09 -24.68 -3.38
C LEU A 35 -8.10 -25.28 -2.36
N LYS A 36 -8.25 -26.57 -2.01
CA LYS A 36 -7.30 -27.31 -1.15
C LYS A 36 -5.90 -27.39 -1.74
N ASN A 37 -5.82 -27.42 -3.07
CA ASN A 37 -4.58 -27.61 -3.82
C ASN A 37 -3.97 -26.31 -4.34
N ILE A 38 -4.58 -25.14 -4.09
CA ILE A 38 -3.93 -23.86 -4.36
C ILE A 38 -2.71 -23.79 -3.45
N SER A 39 -1.52 -23.67 -4.05
CA SER A 39 -0.27 -23.47 -3.30
C SER A 39 -0.47 -22.40 -2.22
N LYS A 40 -0.38 -22.82 -0.95
CA LYS A 40 -0.09 -21.92 0.17
C LYS A 40 1.36 -21.47 0.02
N ASN A 41 1.73 -20.31 0.56
CA ASN A 41 3.07 -19.72 0.41
C ASN A 41 4.19 -20.78 0.53
N SER A 42 5.20 -20.67 -0.36
CA SER A 42 6.46 -21.45 -0.43
C SER A 42 6.49 -22.79 0.33
N SER A 43 6.52 -23.91 -0.41
CA SER A 43 6.87 -25.19 0.20
C SER A 43 8.36 -25.18 0.59
N ILE A 44 8.64 -25.06 1.89
CA ILE A 44 9.97 -25.23 2.46
C ILE A 44 10.30 -26.72 2.42
N ARG A 45 11.41 -27.09 1.76
CA ARG A 45 12.02 -28.42 1.96
C ARG A 45 13.07 -28.28 3.05
N ILE A 46 12.88 -29.02 4.13
CA ILE A 46 13.83 -29.12 5.23
C ILE A 46 14.71 -30.34 4.95
N ASN A 47 15.96 -30.10 4.56
CA ASN A 47 16.96 -31.14 4.53
C ASN A 47 17.76 -31.06 5.83
N THR A 48 17.73 -32.13 6.61
CA THR A 48 18.54 -32.24 7.82
C THR A 48 19.80 -33.00 7.47
N GLU A 49 20.95 -32.34 7.57
CA GLU A 49 22.26 -32.97 7.40
C GLU A 49 23.03 -32.90 8.72
N ILE A 50 23.80 -33.94 9.03
CA ILE A 50 24.72 -33.93 10.17
C ILE A 50 26.11 -33.66 9.61
N ILE A 51 26.64 -32.47 9.89
CA ILE A 51 28.00 -32.06 9.52
C ILE A 51 28.74 -31.81 10.84
N ASP A 52 29.87 -32.49 11.04
CA ASP A 52 30.72 -32.36 12.24
C ASP A 52 29.96 -32.50 13.57
N ASN A 53 29.11 -33.52 13.70
CA ASN A 53 28.26 -33.77 14.88
C ASN A 53 27.31 -32.62 15.24
N LYS A 54 27.08 -31.68 14.33
CA LYS A 54 26.06 -30.64 14.45
C LYS A 54 24.95 -30.92 13.44
N VAL A 55 23.71 -30.80 13.92
CA VAL A 55 22.54 -30.81 13.05
C VAL A 55 22.53 -29.49 12.29
N VAL A 56 22.85 -29.56 11.00
CA VAL A 56 22.75 -28.43 10.08
C VAL A 56 21.44 -28.60 9.32
N LYS A 57 20.46 -27.74 9.63
CA LYS A 57 19.22 -27.65 8.86
C LYS A 57 19.49 -26.79 7.63
N ASN A 58 19.47 -27.40 6.45
CA ASN A 58 19.56 -26.69 5.19
C ASN A 58 18.15 -26.41 4.68
N TYR A 59 17.84 -25.12 4.56
CA TYR A 59 16.56 -24.64 4.05
C TYR A 59 16.71 -24.34 2.56
N SER A 60 16.00 -25.09 1.72
CA SER A 60 15.82 -24.71 0.32
C SER A 60 14.39 -24.22 0.14
N GLU A 61 14.23 -22.91 0.01
CA GLU A 61 13.03 -22.35 -0.57
C GLU A 61 13.09 -22.64 -2.08
N HIS A 62 12.14 -23.44 -2.56
CA HIS A 62 11.85 -23.47 -3.99
C HIS A 62 10.73 -22.46 -4.21
N PRO A 63 11.02 -21.19 -4.56
CA PRO A 63 9.99 -20.33 -5.10
C PRO A 63 9.53 -21.05 -6.37
N ALA A 64 8.36 -21.67 -6.30
CA ALA A 64 7.84 -22.30 -7.49
C ALA A 64 7.63 -21.16 -8.51
N ALA A 65 8.30 -21.25 -9.66
CA ALA A 65 8.41 -20.14 -10.59
C ALA A 65 7.07 -19.84 -11.30
N GLU A 66 6.11 -20.78 -11.29
CA GLU A 66 4.82 -20.67 -11.99
C GLU A 66 3.70 -21.24 -11.13
N GLY A 67 2.68 -20.42 -10.83
CA GLY A 67 1.48 -20.85 -10.10
C GLY A 67 0.53 -21.56 -11.04
N ASP A 68 -0.02 -22.69 -10.62
CA ASP A 68 -1.07 -23.32 -11.41
C ASP A 68 -2.32 -22.44 -11.41
N PHE A 69 -2.88 -22.20 -12.58
CA PHE A 69 -4.23 -21.66 -12.68
C PHE A 69 -5.22 -22.75 -12.30
N LYS A 70 -5.90 -22.57 -11.17
CA LYS A 70 -6.97 -23.46 -10.72
C LYS A 70 -8.29 -22.73 -10.77
N VAL A 71 -9.28 -23.31 -11.44
CA VAL A 71 -10.66 -22.82 -11.40
C VAL A 71 -11.22 -23.12 -10.02
N THR A 72 -11.62 -22.08 -9.31
CA THR A 72 -11.96 -22.15 -7.88
C THR A 72 -13.36 -21.64 -7.59
N ALA A 73 -13.98 -20.96 -8.55
CA ALA A 73 -15.38 -20.59 -8.50
C ALA A 73 -15.87 -20.26 -9.92
N ILE A 74 -17.18 -20.21 -10.08
CA ILE A 74 -17.83 -19.66 -11.28
C ILE A 74 -18.62 -18.41 -10.87
N LEU A 75 -18.30 -17.25 -11.45
CA LEU A 75 -19.09 -16.03 -11.35
C LEU A 75 -20.30 -16.11 -12.28
N ILE A 76 -21.49 -15.83 -11.75
CA ILE A 76 -22.74 -15.81 -12.51
C ILE A 76 -23.19 -14.37 -12.67
N LEU A 77 -23.24 -13.90 -13.92
CA LEU A 77 -23.78 -12.59 -14.29
C LEU A 77 -25.07 -12.76 -15.09
N ASP A 78 -26.02 -11.86 -14.90
CA ASP A 78 -27.21 -11.77 -15.77
C ASP A 78 -26.87 -11.08 -17.10
N ASP A 79 -27.84 -11.07 -18.02
CA ASP A 79 -27.66 -10.53 -19.37
C ASP A 79 -27.45 -9.00 -19.38
N GLU A 80 -27.91 -8.32 -18.32
CA GLU A 80 -27.69 -6.87 -18.15
C GLU A 80 -26.27 -6.57 -17.68
N ASP A 81 -25.77 -7.31 -16.69
CA ASP A 81 -24.46 -7.10 -16.08
C ASP A 81 -23.30 -7.62 -16.95
N ILE A 82 -23.52 -8.63 -17.81
CA ILE A 82 -22.45 -9.18 -18.65
C ILE A 82 -21.87 -8.19 -19.66
N ASN A 83 -22.76 -7.43 -20.31
CA ASN A 83 -22.39 -6.45 -21.32
C ASN A 83 -22.11 -5.07 -20.71
N LYS A 84 -22.22 -4.96 -19.38
CA LYS A 84 -21.97 -3.72 -18.66
C LYS A 84 -20.49 -3.41 -18.70
N VAL A 85 -20.16 -2.25 -19.25
CA VAL A 85 -18.81 -1.68 -19.22
C VAL A 85 -18.32 -1.53 -17.78
N SER A 86 -16.99 -1.61 -17.59
CA SER A 86 -16.37 -1.35 -16.29
C SER A 86 -16.80 0.01 -15.74
N ILE A 87 -17.13 0.04 -14.47
CA ILE A 87 -17.39 1.26 -13.72
C ILE A 87 -16.08 2.02 -13.56
N LEU A 88 -15.00 1.35 -13.14
CA LEU A 88 -13.71 2.01 -12.86
C LEU A 88 -13.01 2.52 -14.13
N TYR A 89 -13.11 1.76 -15.23
CA TYR A 89 -12.36 1.95 -16.47
C TYR A 89 -13.28 2.08 -17.68
N SER A 90 -14.38 2.81 -17.52
CA SER A 90 -15.42 2.98 -18.56
C SER A 90 -14.92 3.54 -19.90
N GLU A 91 -13.79 4.25 -19.86
CA GLU A 91 -13.14 4.90 -20.98
C GLU A 91 -12.21 3.98 -21.77
N PHE A 92 -11.91 2.79 -21.23
CA PHE A 92 -11.06 1.81 -21.88
C PHE A 92 -11.90 0.71 -22.52
N ASN A 93 -11.77 0.57 -23.84
CA ASN A 93 -12.41 -0.51 -24.58
C ASN A 93 -11.89 -1.87 -24.09
N GLY A 94 -12.82 -2.79 -23.83
CA GLY A 94 -12.50 -4.17 -23.43
C GLY A 94 -12.56 -4.45 -21.93
N PHE A 95 -12.71 -3.43 -21.07
CA PHE A 95 -12.98 -3.62 -19.65
C PHE A 95 -14.48 -3.67 -19.37
N ASN A 96 -14.90 -4.68 -18.62
CA ASN A 96 -16.30 -4.89 -18.25
C ASN A 96 -16.47 -5.04 -16.73
N LEU A 97 -17.71 -5.18 -16.28
CA LEU A 97 -18.02 -5.32 -14.86
C LEU A 97 -17.33 -6.51 -14.19
N SER A 98 -17.08 -7.61 -14.92
CA SER A 98 -16.36 -8.76 -14.37
C SER A 98 -14.92 -8.42 -14.00
N ASP A 99 -14.27 -7.50 -14.73
CA ASP A 99 -12.92 -7.04 -14.42
C ASP A 99 -12.88 -6.23 -13.11
N ASP A 100 -13.89 -5.38 -12.87
CA ASP A 100 -14.03 -4.65 -11.61
C ASP A 100 -14.27 -5.59 -10.43
N LEU A 101 -15.12 -6.61 -10.63
CA LEU A 101 -15.38 -7.64 -9.62
C LEU A 101 -14.11 -8.42 -9.28
N ILE A 102 -13.33 -8.81 -10.28
CA ILE A 102 -12.05 -9.49 -10.08
C ILE A 102 -11.08 -8.62 -9.29
N LEU A 103 -11.03 -7.31 -9.57
CA LEU A 103 -10.19 -6.38 -8.82
C LEU A 103 -10.62 -6.31 -7.35
N ILE A 104 -11.93 -6.23 -7.06
CA ILE A 104 -12.44 -6.27 -5.67
C ILE A 104 -12.11 -7.60 -5.00
N LEU A 105 -12.36 -8.73 -5.66
CA LEU A 105 -12.07 -10.04 -5.09
C LEU A 105 -10.57 -10.21 -4.82
N SER A 106 -9.72 -9.67 -5.71
CA SER A 106 -8.28 -9.70 -5.54
C SER A 106 -7.84 -8.85 -4.35
N PHE A 107 -8.45 -7.67 -4.19
CA PHE A 107 -8.27 -6.82 -3.03
C PHE A 107 -8.66 -7.54 -1.73
N LEU A 108 -9.86 -8.14 -1.67
CA LEU A 108 -10.37 -8.78 -0.46
C LEU A 108 -9.51 -9.99 -0.04
N THR A 109 -9.06 -10.78 -1.01
CA THR A 109 -8.34 -12.02 -0.74
C THR A 109 -6.83 -11.87 -0.71
N GLY A 110 -6.27 -10.70 -1.06
CA GLY A 110 -4.81 -10.52 -1.16
C GLY A 110 -4.15 -11.40 -2.24
N ARG A 111 -4.93 -11.98 -3.15
CA ARG A 111 -4.48 -12.85 -4.26
C ARG A 111 -4.87 -12.24 -5.59
N GLN A 112 -4.05 -12.45 -6.60
CA GLN A 112 -4.41 -12.05 -7.96
C GLN A 112 -5.39 -13.07 -8.55
N ILE A 113 -6.61 -12.63 -8.79
CA ILE A 113 -7.68 -13.43 -9.39
C ILE A 113 -7.76 -13.09 -10.88
N TYR A 114 -8.08 -14.08 -11.71
CA TYR A 114 -8.18 -13.91 -13.16
C TYR A 114 -9.42 -14.62 -13.71
N LYS A 115 -9.82 -14.23 -14.92
CA LYS A 115 -10.74 -15.01 -15.76
C LYS A 115 -9.98 -16.20 -16.37
N SER A 116 -10.67 -17.30 -16.66
CA SER A 116 -10.07 -18.47 -17.33
C SER A 116 -9.40 -18.17 -18.67
N GLU A 117 -9.79 -17.06 -19.32
CA GLU A 117 -9.21 -16.59 -20.58
C GLU A 117 -7.78 -16.00 -20.44
N PHE A 118 -7.30 -15.77 -19.22
CA PHE A 118 -5.97 -15.19 -18.99
C PHE A 118 -4.85 -16.18 -19.36
N LYS A 119 -3.89 -15.72 -20.18
CA LYS A 119 -2.76 -16.52 -20.70
C LYS A 119 -1.39 -16.06 -20.23
N GLY A 120 -1.33 -15.18 -19.22
CA GLY A 120 -0.07 -14.63 -18.71
C GLY A 120 0.59 -15.49 -17.64
N VAL A 121 1.77 -15.07 -17.18
CA VAL A 121 2.48 -15.71 -16.07
C VAL A 121 1.85 -15.27 -14.75
N MET A 122 1.48 -16.23 -13.90
CA MET A 122 0.90 -15.97 -12.59
C MET A 122 1.99 -15.58 -11.57
N ASN A 123 1.71 -14.55 -10.77
CA ASN A 123 2.52 -14.24 -9.59
C ASN A 123 2.12 -15.13 -8.41
N LYS A 124 3.09 -15.84 -7.80
CA LYS A 124 2.84 -16.68 -6.61
C LYS A 124 2.78 -15.92 -5.31
N LYS A 125 3.24 -14.66 -5.26
CA LYS A 125 3.32 -13.93 -4.02
C LYS A 125 1.94 -13.45 -3.60
N TYR A 126 1.43 -13.99 -2.51
CA TYR A 126 0.17 -13.59 -1.88
C TYR A 126 0.43 -12.66 -0.71
N TYR A 127 -0.52 -11.78 -0.42
CA TYR A 127 -0.47 -10.86 0.73
C TYR A 127 -1.46 -11.30 1.78
N SER A 128 -1.38 -10.64 2.93
CA SER A 128 -2.42 -10.77 3.95
C SER A 128 -3.79 -10.50 3.31
N ASN A 129 -4.72 -11.43 3.51
CA ASN A 129 -6.11 -11.22 3.13
C ASN A 129 -6.60 -9.94 3.84
N VAL A 130 -7.49 -9.17 3.23
CA VAL A 130 -8.11 -8.01 3.90
C VAL A 130 -9.21 -8.47 4.86
N VAL A 131 -9.86 -9.59 4.51
CA VAL A 131 -10.98 -10.17 5.25
C VAL A 131 -10.61 -11.51 5.86
N SER A 132 -11.29 -11.90 6.94
CA SER A 132 -11.08 -13.19 7.60
C SER A 132 -11.48 -14.37 6.71
N ASP A 133 -10.97 -15.55 7.05
CA ASP A 133 -11.21 -16.77 6.25
C ASP A 133 -12.69 -17.16 6.15
N ASP A 134 -13.51 -16.79 7.15
CA ASP A 134 -14.95 -17.04 7.15
C ASP A 134 -15.78 -15.94 6.48
N TYR A 135 -15.17 -14.87 5.94
CA TYR A 135 -15.91 -13.70 5.44
C TYR A 135 -16.94 -14.03 4.36
N PHE A 136 -16.56 -14.87 3.38
CA PHE A 136 -17.46 -15.28 2.30
C PHE A 136 -18.46 -16.35 2.77
N SER A 137 -18.01 -17.30 3.60
CA SER A 137 -18.84 -18.41 4.07
C SER A 137 -19.88 -18.00 5.12
N SER A 138 -19.61 -16.96 5.89
CA SER A 138 -20.55 -16.34 6.83
C SER A 138 -21.64 -15.49 6.16
N GLY A 139 -21.53 -15.27 4.84
CA GLY A 139 -22.47 -14.45 4.08
C GLY A 139 -22.29 -12.94 4.28
N ARG A 140 -21.27 -12.48 5.02
CA ARG A 140 -20.99 -11.05 5.24
C ARG A 140 -20.71 -10.32 3.93
N SER A 141 -20.03 -10.97 3.00
CA SER A 141 -19.75 -10.45 1.65
C SER A 141 -21.02 -10.08 0.86
N LYS A 142 -22.17 -10.67 1.15
CA LYS A 142 -23.47 -10.36 0.50
C LYS A 142 -23.94 -8.92 0.78
N PHE A 143 -23.53 -8.33 1.89
CA PHE A 143 -23.94 -6.98 2.27
C PHE A 143 -23.06 -5.87 1.67
N LEU A 144 -22.03 -6.24 0.90
CA LEU A 144 -21.15 -5.27 0.24
C LEU A 144 -21.89 -4.56 -0.90
N ASN A 145 -21.99 -3.22 -0.87
CA ASN A 145 -22.56 -2.47 -1.99
C ASN A 145 -21.50 -2.20 -3.07
N VAL A 146 -21.18 -3.24 -3.85
CA VAL A 146 -20.12 -3.21 -4.87
C VAL A 146 -20.25 -2.03 -5.84
N ASP A 147 -21.43 -1.81 -6.42
CA ASP A 147 -21.63 -0.77 -7.44
C ASP A 147 -21.43 0.63 -6.85
N GLU A 148 -21.97 0.91 -5.65
CA GLU A 148 -21.77 2.18 -4.96
C GLU A 148 -20.30 2.40 -4.58
N SER A 149 -19.61 1.34 -4.13
CA SER A 149 -18.19 1.40 -3.80
C SER A 149 -17.34 1.72 -5.03
N LEU A 150 -17.56 1.03 -6.15
CA LEU A 150 -16.84 1.27 -7.42
C LEU A 150 -17.09 2.68 -7.94
N LEU A 151 -18.35 3.14 -7.94
CA LEU A 151 -18.71 4.50 -8.33
C LEU A 151 -18.03 5.55 -7.44
N SER A 152 -17.98 5.31 -6.13
CA SER A 152 -17.35 6.22 -5.18
C SER A 152 -15.84 6.30 -5.40
N ILE A 153 -15.16 5.17 -5.66
CA ILE A 153 -13.73 5.12 -6.00
C ILE A 153 -13.46 5.94 -7.26
N LYS A 154 -14.25 5.73 -8.32
CA LYS A 154 -14.12 6.46 -9.59
C LYS A 154 -14.39 7.96 -9.46
N ASN A 155 -15.43 8.34 -8.72
CA ASN A 155 -15.78 9.74 -8.52
C ASN A 155 -14.68 10.52 -7.78
N ASP A 156 -13.93 9.84 -6.91
CA ASP A 156 -12.75 10.40 -6.26
C ASP A 156 -11.47 10.30 -7.11
N GLY A 157 -11.58 9.70 -8.30
CA GLY A 157 -10.50 9.47 -9.26
C GLY A 157 -9.49 8.44 -8.76
N LEU A 158 -9.85 7.50 -7.89
CA LEU A 158 -8.90 6.58 -7.25
C LEU A 158 -8.78 5.23 -7.95
N GLU A 159 -9.36 5.04 -9.14
CA GLU A 159 -9.35 3.80 -9.90
C GLU A 159 -7.93 3.23 -10.09
N HIS A 160 -6.99 4.05 -10.54
CA HIS A 160 -5.59 3.63 -10.70
C HIS A 160 -4.89 3.37 -9.38
N GLN A 161 -5.22 4.11 -8.32
CA GLN A 161 -4.63 3.89 -6.99
C GLN A 161 -5.15 2.59 -6.37
N PHE A 162 -6.42 2.27 -6.57
CA PHE A 162 -7.01 1.02 -6.13
C PHE A 162 -6.36 -0.17 -6.84
N PHE A 163 -6.21 -0.10 -8.16
CA PHE A 163 -5.47 -1.12 -8.94
C PHE A 163 -4.01 -1.26 -8.52
N ASN A 164 -3.28 -0.14 -8.41
CA ASN A 164 -1.88 -0.15 -8.02
C ASN A 164 -1.67 -0.68 -6.61
N PHE A 165 -2.60 -0.44 -5.69
CA PHE A 165 -2.58 -1.06 -4.38
C PHE A 165 -2.78 -2.58 -4.50
N THR A 166 -3.88 -3.01 -5.13
CA THR A 166 -4.27 -4.43 -5.19
C THR A 166 -3.20 -5.30 -5.85
N PHE A 167 -2.57 -4.81 -6.91
CA PHE A 167 -1.56 -5.57 -7.64
C PHE A 167 -0.12 -5.20 -7.27
N GLY A 168 0.14 -3.95 -6.87
CA GLY A 168 1.50 -3.50 -6.53
C GLY A 168 2.03 -4.11 -5.24
N GLN A 169 1.14 -4.59 -4.36
CA GLN A 169 1.56 -5.44 -3.25
C GLN A 169 2.35 -6.63 -3.79
N SER A 170 1.86 -7.32 -4.84
CA SER A 170 2.42 -8.56 -5.44
C SER A 170 3.86 -8.55 -5.91
N LEU A 171 4.51 -7.39 -6.00
CA LEU A 171 5.83 -7.28 -6.58
C LEU A 171 6.91 -7.97 -5.73
N ASN A 172 7.85 -8.63 -6.42
CA ASN A 172 8.87 -9.46 -5.81
C ASN A 172 10.12 -8.67 -5.40
N ASP A 173 10.33 -7.48 -5.97
CA ASP A 173 11.48 -6.64 -5.68
C ASP A 173 11.14 -5.46 -4.77
N LEU A 174 12.03 -5.20 -3.82
CA LEU A 174 11.88 -4.13 -2.84
C LEU A 174 11.79 -2.73 -3.48
N PRO A 175 12.59 -2.37 -4.52
CA PRO A 175 12.47 -1.07 -5.17
C PRO A 175 11.08 -0.80 -5.73
N SER A 176 10.48 -1.77 -6.43
CA SER A 176 9.14 -1.61 -6.97
C SER A 176 8.09 -1.57 -5.86
N LEU A 177 8.24 -2.36 -4.80
CA LEU A 177 7.34 -2.27 -3.63
C LEU A 177 7.36 -0.87 -2.99
N ILE A 178 8.55 -0.29 -2.77
CA ILE A 178 8.69 1.07 -2.23
C ILE A 178 8.10 2.09 -3.21
N ALA A 179 8.35 1.94 -4.51
CA ALA A 179 7.81 2.83 -5.53
C ALA A 179 6.27 2.80 -5.54
N TYR A 180 5.66 1.63 -5.75
CA TYR A 180 4.20 1.49 -5.83
C TYR A 180 3.51 1.96 -4.55
N SER A 181 4.03 1.60 -3.37
CA SER A 181 3.48 2.08 -2.10
C SER A 181 3.59 3.60 -1.95
N SER A 182 4.74 4.19 -2.28
CA SER A 182 4.96 5.64 -2.17
C SER A 182 4.10 6.43 -3.16
N PHE A 183 4.06 6.03 -4.44
CA PHE A 183 3.28 6.72 -5.48
C PHE A 183 1.78 6.59 -5.22
N THR A 184 1.31 5.40 -4.84
CA THR A 184 -0.10 5.16 -4.54
C THR A 184 -0.52 5.96 -3.31
N PHE A 185 0.28 5.94 -2.25
CA PHE A 185 0.00 6.67 -1.02
C PHE A 185 -0.07 8.17 -1.27
N ASP A 186 0.91 8.72 -1.98
CA ASP A 186 0.92 10.14 -2.29
C ASP A 186 -0.31 10.59 -3.09
N ALA A 187 -0.68 9.82 -4.11
CA ALA A 187 -1.82 10.13 -4.95
C ALA A 187 -3.13 10.11 -4.14
N VAL A 188 -3.31 9.10 -3.28
CA VAL A 188 -4.45 8.99 -2.36
C VAL A 188 -4.49 10.21 -1.42
N VAL A 189 -3.40 10.49 -0.71
CA VAL A 189 -3.31 11.61 0.25
C VAL A 189 -3.56 12.95 -0.44
N THR A 190 -2.98 13.16 -1.63
CA THR A 190 -3.13 14.40 -2.38
C THR A 190 -4.55 14.61 -2.88
N LYS A 191 -5.20 13.57 -3.40
CA LYS A 191 -6.61 13.63 -3.83
C LYS A 191 -7.55 13.87 -2.65
N TRP A 192 -7.34 13.15 -1.54
CA TRP A 192 -8.08 13.38 -0.30
C TRP A 192 -7.88 14.81 0.22
N ALA A 193 -6.64 15.30 0.26
CA ALA A 193 -6.33 16.65 0.73
C ALA A 193 -6.96 17.72 -0.16
N LYS A 194 -7.03 17.51 -1.47
CA LYS A 194 -7.69 18.42 -2.41
C LYS A 194 -9.20 18.46 -2.15
N LYS A 195 -9.84 17.30 -2.01
CA LYS A 195 -11.27 17.17 -1.69
C LYS A 195 -11.62 17.85 -0.36
N ASN A 196 -10.75 17.74 0.64
CA ASN A 196 -10.94 18.28 1.98
C ASN A 196 -10.32 19.68 2.21
N LYS A 197 -9.89 20.37 1.14
CA LYS A 197 -9.32 21.73 1.17
C LYS A 197 -8.04 21.87 2.02
N PHE A 198 -7.31 20.79 2.25
CA PHE A 198 -6.00 20.79 2.92
C PHE A 198 -4.82 21.04 1.95
N THR A 199 -5.09 21.32 0.67
CA THR A 199 -4.06 21.74 -0.31
C THR A 199 -3.75 23.23 -0.25
N SER A 200 -4.50 24.02 0.52
CA SER A 200 -4.24 25.43 0.75
C SER A 200 -4.53 25.82 2.19
N TYR A 201 -3.72 26.69 2.78
CA TYR A 201 -4.03 27.28 4.09
C TYR A 201 -5.36 28.03 4.07
N ASN A 202 -6.07 28.07 5.20
CA ASN A 202 -7.30 28.85 5.32
C ASN A 202 -6.98 30.36 5.17
N LEU A 203 -8.00 31.20 4.94
CA LEU A 203 -7.81 32.65 4.71
C LEU A 203 -7.13 33.38 5.88
N LYS A 204 -7.33 32.94 7.14
CA LYS A 204 -6.70 33.54 8.32
C LYS A 204 -5.20 33.17 8.40
N ASP A 205 -4.88 31.91 8.12
CA ASP A 205 -3.52 31.39 8.08
C ASP A 205 -2.76 31.92 6.87
N LYS A 206 -3.41 32.10 5.71
CA LYS A 206 -2.83 32.80 4.55
C LYS A 206 -2.45 34.23 4.91
N ARG A 207 -3.33 34.98 5.59
CA ARG A 207 -3.02 36.33 6.07
C ARG A 207 -1.91 36.32 7.13
N LEU A 208 -1.84 35.30 7.97
CA LEU A 208 -0.74 35.13 8.93
C LEU A 208 0.58 34.80 8.22
N PHE A 209 0.58 33.92 7.23
CA PHE A 209 1.73 33.63 6.37
C PHE A 209 2.15 34.84 5.56
N GLU A 210 1.22 35.63 5.03
CA GLU A 210 1.50 36.92 4.39
C GLU A 210 2.06 37.91 5.41
N LYS A 211 1.55 37.97 6.64
CA LYS A 211 2.13 38.81 7.70
C LYS A 211 3.51 38.35 8.14
N ILE A 212 3.75 37.05 8.26
CA ILE A 212 5.07 36.46 8.57
C ILE A 212 6.02 36.70 7.41
N LYS A 213 5.56 36.52 6.17
CA LYS A 213 6.31 36.82 4.95
C LYS A 213 6.63 38.31 4.89
N CYS A 214 5.65 39.20 5.06
CA CYS A 214 5.87 40.64 5.16
C CYS A 214 6.82 40.98 6.30
N HIS A 215 6.66 40.42 7.51
CA HIS A 215 7.58 40.64 8.63
C HIS A 215 9.02 40.17 8.33
N LEU A 216 9.17 39.00 7.69
CA LEU A 216 10.47 38.49 7.25
C LEU A 216 11.05 39.32 6.09
N THR A 217 10.20 39.84 5.20
CA THR A 217 10.57 40.70 4.05
C THR A 217 10.78 42.17 4.45
N ASP A 218 10.23 42.59 5.59
CA ASP A 218 10.39 43.91 6.20
C ASP A 218 11.62 43.94 7.11
N LYS A 219 11.98 42.80 7.74
CA LYS A 219 13.24 42.64 8.49
C LYS A 219 14.44 42.23 7.63
N LEU A 220 14.22 41.59 6.50
CA LEU A 220 15.23 41.37 5.47
C LEU A 220 14.85 42.23 4.28
N GLU A 221 15.48 43.41 4.12
CA GLU A 221 15.27 44.27 2.96
C GLU A 221 15.21 43.40 1.69
N LYS A 222 14.25 43.66 0.80
CA LYS A 222 14.17 42.97 -0.51
C LYS A 222 15.51 42.99 -1.26
N SER A 223 16.33 44.03 -1.03
CA SER A 223 17.70 44.15 -1.52
C SER A 223 18.65 43.08 -0.94
N ILE A 224 18.53 42.77 0.35
CA ILE A 224 19.30 41.76 1.09
C ILE A 224 18.83 40.35 0.76
N LEU A 225 17.52 40.10 0.60
CA LEU A 225 17.03 38.78 0.21
C LEU A 225 17.48 38.41 -1.21
N LEU A 226 17.48 39.39 -2.13
CA LEU A 226 17.99 39.22 -3.49
C LEU A 226 19.52 39.12 -3.51
N LYS A 227 20.22 39.94 -2.71
CA LYS A 227 21.68 39.83 -2.52
C LYS A 227 22.07 38.49 -1.90
N PHE A 228 21.34 38.01 -0.89
CA PHE A 228 21.57 36.72 -0.24
C PHE A 228 21.33 35.56 -1.20
N LYS A 229 20.23 35.57 -1.96
CA LYS A 229 19.99 34.58 -3.03
C LYS A 229 21.09 34.61 -4.09
N ASN A 230 21.55 35.79 -4.49
CA ASN A 230 22.63 35.95 -5.46
C ASN A 230 23.99 35.53 -4.89
N GLU A 231 24.28 35.80 -3.60
CA GLU A 231 25.51 35.35 -2.93
C GLU A 231 25.50 33.83 -2.68
N VAL A 232 24.34 33.25 -2.35
CA VAL A 232 24.16 31.78 -2.28
C VAL A 232 24.34 31.17 -3.67
N LEU A 233 23.75 31.73 -4.73
CA LEU A 233 23.95 31.27 -6.10
C LEU A 233 25.43 31.38 -6.51
N LYS A 234 26.08 32.52 -6.26
CA LYS A 234 27.51 32.72 -6.53
C LYS A 234 28.37 31.76 -5.71
N PHE A 235 28.05 31.53 -4.45
CA PHE A 235 28.76 30.59 -3.58
C PHE A 235 28.64 29.16 -4.11
N LEU A 236 27.43 28.73 -4.50
CA LEU A 236 27.19 27.40 -5.08
C LEU A 236 27.95 27.22 -6.41
N LEU A 237 27.86 28.20 -7.32
CA LEU A 237 28.59 28.18 -8.59
C LEU A 237 30.11 28.23 -8.41
N LYS A 238 30.61 29.00 -7.42
CA LYS A 238 32.04 29.07 -7.08
C LYS A 238 32.57 27.73 -6.53
N ASN A 239 31.72 26.96 -5.87
CA ASN A 239 32.03 25.60 -5.42
C ASN A 239 31.68 24.52 -6.46
N GLN A 240 31.60 24.89 -7.74
CA GLN A 240 31.35 23.98 -8.87
C GLN A 240 30.03 23.19 -8.76
N THR A 241 29.05 23.71 -8.02
CA THR A 241 27.69 23.14 -8.04
C THR A 241 27.08 23.40 -9.41
N ASP A 242 26.51 22.36 -10.02
CA ASP A 242 25.82 22.47 -11.30
C ASP A 242 24.77 23.60 -11.29
N ILE A 243 24.68 24.36 -12.38
CA ILE A 243 23.84 25.57 -12.43
C ILE A 243 22.35 25.25 -12.28
N THR A 244 21.91 24.07 -12.70
CA THR A 244 20.53 23.59 -12.57
C THR A 244 20.22 23.28 -11.11
N ILE A 245 21.16 22.66 -10.39
CA ILE A 245 21.07 22.36 -8.95
C ILE A 245 21.12 23.66 -8.14
N ALA A 246 22.01 24.58 -8.48
CA ALA A 246 22.14 25.86 -7.79
C ALA A 246 20.87 26.72 -7.95
N ASN A 247 20.26 26.72 -9.13
CA ASN A 247 18.99 27.39 -9.39
C ASN A 247 17.80 26.74 -8.65
N ASP A 248 17.75 25.41 -8.54
CA ASP A 248 16.73 24.70 -7.76
C ASP A 248 16.84 24.99 -6.25
N ILE A 249 18.05 25.00 -5.69
CA ILE A 249 18.30 25.38 -4.29
C ILE A 249 17.78 26.80 -4.02
N VAL A 250 18.11 27.75 -4.89
CA VAL A 250 17.64 29.14 -4.78
C VAL A 250 16.12 29.26 -4.95
N ALA A 251 15.52 28.44 -5.82
CA ALA A 251 14.08 28.41 -6.04
C ALA A 251 13.30 27.87 -4.82
N ARG A 252 13.85 26.88 -4.11
CA ARG A 252 13.26 26.30 -2.88
C ARG A 252 13.34 27.20 -1.65
N MET A 253 14.14 28.26 -1.70
CA MET A 253 14.15 29.32 -0.68
C MET A 253 12.91 30.24 -0.78
N ASN A 254 12.01 30.01 -1.74
CA ASN A 254 10.68 30.62 -1.72
C ASN A 254 9.80 29.90 -0.69
N ILE A 255 9.37 30.62 0.35
CA ILE A 255 8.34 30.16 1.29
C ILE A 255 7.09 29.81 0.47
N SER A 256 6.85 28.50 0.29
CA SER A 256 5.72 27.99 -0.49
C SER A 256 4.41 28.31 0.21
N ASN A 257 3.43 28.79 -0.54
CA ASN A 257 2.06 29.04 -0.05
C ASN A 257 1.24 27.74 0.12
N GLN A 258 1.84 26.56 -0.12
CA GLN A 258 1.18 25.27 -0.03
C GLN A 258 1.59 24.52 1.25
N PRO A 259 0.66 23.81 1.91
CA PRO A 259 0.98 22.94 3.03
C PRO A 259 1.95 21.82 2.63
N SER A 260 2.86 21.47 3.54
CA SER A 260 3.87 20.42 3.31
C SER A 260 3.22 19.05 3.13
N ALA A 261 3.93 18.12 2.47
CA ALA A 261 3.49 16.73 2.37
C ALA A 261 3.24 16.12 3.76
N LEU A 262 4.14 16.37 4.71
CA LEU A 262 4.00 15.93 6.10
C LEU A 262 2.68 16.40 6.73
N TYR A 263 2.31 17.66 6.53
CA TYR A 263 1.05 18.21 7.05
C TYR A 263 -0.18 17.52 6.43
N LYS A 264 -0.18 17.30 5.10
CA LYS A 264 -1.28 16.61 4.42
C LYS A 264 -1.43 15.17 4.92
N ILE A 265 -0.30 14.47 5.09
CA ILE A 265 -0.27 13.11 5.63
C ILE A 265 -0.82 13.09 7.05
N GLN A 266 -0.34 14.00 7.92
CA GLN A 266 -0.83 14.09 9.29
C GLN A 266 -2.35 14.28 9.35
N LYS A 267 -2.89 15.25 8.59
CA LYS A 267 -4.34 15.49 8.54
C LYS A 267 -5.12 14.31 7.98
N PHE A 268 -4.55 13.59 7.01
CA PHE A 268 -5.14 12.36 6.46
C PHE A 268 -5.21 11.25 7.52
N LEU A 269 -4.13 11.04 8.28
CA LEU A 269 -4.07 10.05 9.34
C LEU A 269 -4.97 10.39 10.53
N GLU A 270 -5.04 11.67 10.92
CA GLU A 270 -5.99 12.16 11.94
C GLU A 270 -7.44 11.88 11.52
N HIS A 271 -7.79 12.14 10.25
CA HIS A 271 -9.10 11.83 9.70
C HIS A 271 -9.43 10.33 9.77
N LEU A 272 -8.42 9.48 9.51
CA LEU A 272 -8.57 8.04 9.62
C LEU A 272 -8.59 7.54 11.07
N LYS A 273 -8.27 8.39 12.05
CA LYS A 273 -8.03 8.05 13.47
C LYS A 273 -6.82 7.13 13.67
N LEU A 274 -5.83 7.23 12.78
CA LEU A 274 -4.56 6.50 12.86
C LEU A 274 -3.44 7.31 13.52
N TYR A 275 -3.65 8.61 13.75
CA TYR A 275 -2.69 9.52 14.35
C TYR A 275 -3.34 10.41 15.42
N ASN A 276 -2.58 10.68 16.48
CA ASN A 276 -2.93 11.62 17.54
C ASN A 276 -1.77 12.61 17.76
N GLU A 277 -2.09 13.86 18.11
CA GLU A 277 -1.10 14.89 18.43
C GLU A 277 -0.20 14.53 19.62
N SER A 278 -0.60 13.58 20.45
CA SER A 278 0.22 13.05 21.54
C SER A 278 1.33 12.09 21.08
N PHE A 279 1.32 11.63 19.83
CA PHE A 279 2.31 10.70 19.30
C PHE A 279 3.65 11.40 19.02
N ASP A 280 4.74 10.63 19.06
CA ASP A 280 6.05 11.12 18.65
C ASP A 280 6.10 11.25 17.12
N ASP A 281 6.18 12.50 16.64
CA ASP A 281 6.31 12.86 15.23
C ASP A 281 7.45 12.12 14.50
N LYS A 282 8.47 11.60 15.21
CA LYS A 282 9.67 11.02 14.55
C LYS A 282 9.31 9.88 13.58
N TYR A 283 8.36 9.02 13.93
CA TYR A 283 7.99 7.88 13.09
C TYR A 283 7.23 8.34 11.83
N LEU A 284 6.32 9.30 12.00
CA LEU A 284 5.63 9.96 10.89
C LEU A 284 6.61 10.70 9.96
N LYS A 285 7.61 11.41 10.53
CA LYS A 285 8.67 12.10 9.78
C LYS A 285 9.52 11.11 8.98
N THR A 286 9.88 9.97 9.57
CA THR A 286 10.66 8.92 8.89
C THR A 286 9.85 8.26 7.76
N LEU A 287 8.58 7.92 8.00
CA LEU A 287 7.67 7.43 6.96
C LEU A 287 7.60 8.39 5.77
N ASN A 288 7.39 9.68 6.04
CA ASN A 288 7.38 10.72 5.00
C ASN A 288 8.75 10.86 4.30
N ARG A 289 9.86 10.70 5.03
CA ARG A 289 11.21 10.77 4.46
C ARG A 289 11.49 9.62 3.50
N VAL A 290 11.16 8.38 3.86
CA VAL A 290 11.29 7.21 2.97
C VAL A 290 10.46 7.41 1.70
N ARG A 291 9.17 7.80 1.84
CA ARG A 291 8.28 8.16 0.72
C ARG A 291 8.91 9.22 -0.19
N ASN A 292 9.42 10.31 0.38
CA ASN A 292 9.95 11.44 -0.39
C ASN A 292 11.22 11.08 -1.17
N ILE A 293 12.13 10.31 -0.56
CA ILE A 293 13.38 9.91 -1.23
C ILE A 293 13.08 9.04 -2.44
N MET A 294 12.16 8.06 -2.33
CA MET A 294 11.78 7.26 -3.48
C MET A 294 11.13 8.11 -4.58
N LEU A 295 10.21 9.01 -4.21
CA LEU A 295 9.43 9.76 -5.20
C LEU A 295 10.20 10.86 -5.93
N HIS A 296 11.21 11.45 -5.30
CA HIS A 296 11.98 12.53 -5.90
C HIS A 296 13.33 12.07 -6.47
N ASN A 297 13.93 11.04 -5.87
CA ASN A 297 15.30 10.64 -6.20
C ASN A 297 15.39 9.20 -6.74
N GLY A 298 14.32 8.39 -6.66
CA GLY A 298 14.36 6.98 -7.01
C GLY A 298 15.34 6.18 -6.12
N GLN A 299 15.58 6.64 -4.90
CA GLN A 299 16.59 6.11 -4.00
C GLN A 299 15.97 5.38 -2.80
N ILE A 300 16.76 4.46 -2.23
CA ILE A 300 16.46 3.80 -0.96
C ILE A 300 16.91 4.72 0.18
N TYR A 301 16.11 4.82 1.24
CA TYR A 301 16.42 5.68 2.37
C TYR A 301 17.70 5.25 3.08
N LYS A 302 18.64 6.19 3.25
CA LYS A 302 19.87 6.02 4.02
C LYS A 302 20.15 7.30 4.82
N GLU A 303 20.49 7.13 6.10
CA GLU A 303 20.96 8.20 6.98
C GLU A 303 22.35 7.88 7.48
N ASP A 304 23.21 8.89 7.60
CA ASP A 304 24.62 8.73 7.99
C ASP A 304 24.80 8.10 9.37
N LYS A 305 23.82 8.25 10.26
CA LYS A 305 23.83 7.74 11.63
C LYS A 305 23.23 6.34 11.79
N ILE A 306 22.67 5.78 10.72
CA ILE A 306 21.95 4.50 10.74
C ILE A 306 22.77 3.46 9.98
N SER A 307 22.88 2.25 10.53
CA SER A 307 23.60 1.16 9.86
C SER A 307 22.89 0.76 8.56
N VAL A 308 23.64 0.18 7.60
CA VAL A 308 23.07 -0.31 6.33
C VAL A 308 21.97 -1.35 6.59
N LYS A 309 22.20 -2.27 7.55
CA LYS A 309 21.23 -3.30 7.95
C LYS A 309 19.93 -2.67 8.48
N GLN A 310 20.02 -1.67 9.35
CA GLN A 310 18.84 -0.97 9.88
C GLN A 310 18.10 -0.19 8.80
N SER A 311 18.85 0.45 7.88
CA SER A 311 18.27 1.11 6.71
C SER A 311 17.45 0.13 5.86
N ILE A 312 17.96 -1.09 5.61
CA ILE A 312 17.20 -2.13 4.89
C ILE A 312 15.91 -2.50 5.63
N ILE A 313 15.97 -2.69 6.95
CA ILE A 313 14.78 -2.99 7.78
C ILE A 313 13.71 -1.89 7.63
N ILE A 314 14.11 -0.62 7.77
CA ILE A 314 13.19 0.52 7.63
C ILE A 314 12.58 0.55 6.22
N ASN A 315 13.40 0.37 5.18
CA ASN A 315 12.93 0.36 3.80
C ASN A 315 12.05 -0.85 3.45
N ALA A 316 12.15 -1.96 4.19
CA ALA A 316 11.25 -3.10 4.06
C ALA A 316 9.92 -2.88 4.79
N ALA A 317 9.96 -2.29 5.99
CA ALA A 317 8.76 -2.09 6.81
C ALA A 317 7.89 -0.92 6.33
N VAL A 318 8.46 0.23 6.00
CA VAL A 318 7.69 1.44 5.66
C VAL A 318 6.76 1.26 4.46
N PRO A 319 7.15 0.63 3.33
CA PRO A 319 6.24 0.34 2.23
C PRO A 319 5.00 -0.46 2.63
N LEU A 320 5.19 -1.44 3.53
CA LEU A 320 4.09 -2.25 4.05
C LEU A 320 3.16 -1.40 4.90
N VAL A 321 3.69 -0.52 5.76
CA VAL A 321 2.89 0.44 6.54
C VAL A 321 2.10 1.38 5.62
N LEU A 322 2.74 1.94 4.58
CA LEU A 322 2.07 2.80 3.59
C LEU A 322 0.90 2.09 2.92
N PHE A 323 1.10 0.84 2.51
CA PHE A 323 0.02 0.02 1.96
C PHE A 323 -1.06 -0.29 2.99
N SER A 324 -0.73 -0.64 4.23
CA SER A 324 -1.76 -0.88 5.26
C SER A 324 -2.60 0.38 5.56
N ILE A 325 -2.04 1.58 5.46
CA ILE A 325 -2.82 2.82 5.54
C ILE A 325 -3.78 2.95 4.35
N ILE A 326 -3.31 2.65 3.12
CA ILE A 326 -4.14 2.69 1.91
C ILE A 326 -5.27 1.66 1.98
N GLU A 327 -4.95 0.44 2.41
CA GLU A 327 -5.90 -0.64 2.63
C GLU A 327 -6.98 -0.20 3.61
N TYR A 328 -6.58 0.35 4.76
CA TYR A 328 -7.49 0.84 5.78
C TYR A 328 -8.42 1.93 5.23
N TYR A 329 -7.86 2.84 4.42
CA TYR A 329 -8.64 3.90 3.77
C TYR A 329 -9.68 3.35 2.79
N PHE A 330 -9.33 2.38 1.94
CA PHE A 330 -10.28 1.76 1.00
C PHE A 330 -11.37 0.96 1.71
N CYS A 331 -10.99 0.16 2.70
CA CYS A 331 -11.91 -0.63 3.51
C CYS A 331 -12.92 0.25 4.26
N LYS A 332 -12.43 1.32 4.91
CA LYS A 332 -13.27 2.22 5.72
C LYS A 332 -14.16 3.12 4.88
N SER A 333 -13.58 3.73 3.85
CA SER A 333 -14.20 4.88 3.16
C SER A 333 -15.05 4.47 1.97
N TYR A 334 -14.76 3.32 1.34
CA TYR A 334 -15.44 2.89 0.11
C TYR A 334 -16.16 1.57 0.28
N LEU A 335 -15.47 0.54 0.78
CA LEU A 335 -16.04 -0.82 0.87
C LEU A 335 -16.85 -1.05 2.16
N LYS A 336 -16.67 -0.20 3.18
CA LYS A 336 -17.34 -0.28 4.49
C LYS A 336 -17.22 -1.69 5.12
N ILE A 337 -16.04 -2.30 5.00
CA ILE A 337 -15.77 -3.64 5.53
C ILE A 337 -15.80 -3.61 7.06
N ASN A 338 -16.57 -4.51 7.65
CA ASN A 338 -16.63 -4.74 9.09
C ASN A 338 -16.16 -6.17 9.39
N ASP A 339 -14.83 -6.33 9.48
CA ASP A 339 -14.15 -7.61 9.66
C ASP A 339 -13.03 -7.46 10.70
N THR A 340 -12.79 -8.51 11.50
CA THR A 340 -11.77 -8.48 12.55
C THR A 340 -10.35 -8.42 12.00
N HIS A 341 -10.08 -9.00 10.83
CA HIS A 341 -8.76 -8.98 10.21
C HIS A 341 -8.38 -7.57 9.74
N TYR A 342 -9.34 -6.85 9.18
CA TYR A 342 -9.23 -5.42 8.85
C TYR A 342 -8.89 -4.55 10.08
N LEU A 343 -9.40 -4.89 11.28
CA LEU A 343 -9.08 -4.15 12.52
C LEU A 343 -7.64 -4.39 13.00
N GLN A 344 -7.02 -5.53 12.69
CA GLN A 344 -5.62 -5.76 13.06
C GLN A 344 -4.68 -4.78 12.34
N ASN A 345 -4.91 -4.54 11.05
CA ASN A 345 -4.11 -3.58 10.28
C ASN A 345 -4.24 -2.14 10.84
N PHE A 346 -5.39 -1.77 11.40
CA PHE A 346 -5.56 -0.49 12.11
C PHE A 346 -4.62 -0.39 13.32
N TYR A 347 -4.59 -1.41 14.17
CA TYR A 347 -3.74 -1.42 15.37
C TYR A 347 -2.25 -1.48 15.02
N ASP A 348 -1.88 -2.27 14.00
CA ASP A 348 -0.49 -2.34 13.55
C ASP A 348 0.04 -0.96 13.10
N VAL A 349 -0.79 -0.19 12.38
CA VAL A 349 -0.40 1.16 11.93
C VAL A 349 -0.29 2.13 13.09
N ILE A 350 -1.22 2.07 14.06
CA ILE A 350 -1.12 2.90 15.28
C ILE A 350 0.14 2.56 16.06
N ASN A 351 0.42 1.28 16.31
CA ASN A 351 1.62 0.83 17.02
C ASN A 351 2.90 1.31 16.34
N PHE A 352 2.91 1.36 15.01
CA PHE A 352 4.05 1.89 14.26
C PHE A 352 4.20 3.40 14.45
N LEU A 353 3.10 4.16 14.38
CA LEU A 353 3.12 5.62 14.52
C LEU A 353 3.36 6.09 15.96
N GLU A 354 2.95 5.32 16.96
CA GLU A 354 3.10 5.64 18.38
C GLU A 354 4.45 5.18 18.94
N ALA A 355 4.86 3.93 18.63
CA ALA A 355 5.99 3.26 19.27
C ALA A 355 7.05 2.75 18.28
N GLY A 356 6.87 2.94 16.98
CA GLY A 356 7.79 2.41 15.98
C GLY A 356 7.75 0.89 15.85
N VAL A 357 6.64 0.26 16.28
CA VAL A 357 6.46 -1.19 16.28
C VAL A 357 5.50 -1.61 15.17
N TRP A 358 5.95 -2.50 14.28
CA TRP A 358 5.13 -3.05 13.19
C TRP A 358 5.03 -4.57 13.30
N ARG A 359 3.84 -5.12 13.54
CA ARG A 359 3.62 -6.58 13.67
C ARG A 359 4.62 -7.27 14.61
N GLY A 360 4.81 -6.69 15.79
CA GLY A 360 5.76 -7.14 16.82
C GLY A 360 7.21 -6.72 16.59
N GLN A 361 7.56 -6.17 15.42
CA GLN A 361 8.89 -5.71 15.08
C GLN A 361 9.17 -4.29 15.60
N LYS A 362 10.22 -4.07 16.39
CA LYS A 362 10.70 -2.70 16.69
C LYS A 362 11.53 -2.15 15.51
N VAL A 363 10.88 -1.61 14.50
CA VAL A 363 11.48 -1.25 13.18
C VAL A 363 12.72 -0.35 13.28
N PHE A 364 12.81 0.48 14.31
CA PHE A 364 13.89 1.46 14.49
C PHE A 364 14.94 1.06 15.53
N GLU A 365 14.69 0.02 16.32
CA GLU A 365 15.49 -0.33 17.50
C GLU A 365 15.97 -1.79 17.50
N GLU A 366 15.24 -2.68 16.81
CA GLU A 366 15.57 -4.11 16.73
C GLU A 366 16.89 -4.31 15.97
N SER A 367 17.80 -5.09 16.54
CA SER A 367 19.02 -5.49 15.83
C SER A 367 18.68 -6.44 14.67
N PHE A 368 19.58 -6.57 13.70
CA PHE A 368 19.35 -7.50 12.60
C PHE A 368 19.32 -8.96 13.06
N GLU A 369 20.10 -9.28 14.09
CA GLU A 369 20.16 -10.59 14.70
C GLU A 369 18.87 -10.93 15.46
N ASP A 370 18.28 -9.97 16.18
CA ASP A 370 16.96 -10.13 16.82
C ASP A 370 15.84 -10.28 15.78
N TYR A 371 15.92 -9.51 14.68
CA TYR A 371 15.00 -9.63 13.54
C TYR A 371 15.02 -11.05 12.97
N LEU A 372 16.20 -11.60 12.67
CA LEU A 372 16.33 -12.95 12.11
C LEU A 372 15.80 -14.01 13.08
N THR A 373 16.08 -13.87 14.37
CA THR A 373 15.58 -14.79 15.40
C THR A 373 14.06 -14.80 15.42
N ARG A 374 13.42 -13.62 15.49
CA ARG A 374 11.95 -13.51 15.49
C ARG A 374 11.31 -14.04 14.21
N VAL A 375 11.90 -13.75 13.04
CA VAL A 375 11.41 -14.31 11.77
C VAL A 375 11.53 -15.83 11.79
N SER A 376 12.65 -16.37 12.27
CA SER A 376 12.81 -17.82 12.45
C SER A 376 11.73 -18.40 13.37
N ASP A 377 11.48 -17.78 14.52
CA ASP A 377 10.51 -18.26 15.51
C ASP A 377 9.07 -18.25 14.95
N ILE A 378 8.66 -17.18 14.25
CA ILE A 378 7.34 -17.10 13.58
C ILE A 378 7.17 -18.23 12.55
N TRP A 379 8.26 -18.61 11.88
CA TRP A 379 8.25 -19.64 10.86
C TRP A 379 8.25 -21.05 11.46
N GLU A 380 8.83 -21.20 12.65
CA GLU A 380 8.80 -22.45 13.44
C GLU A 380 7.45 -22.67 14.14
N GLU A 381 6.76 -21.60 14.57
CA GLU A 381 5.43 -21.65 15.20
C GLU A 381 4.26 -21.83 14.21
N SER A 382 4.50 -21.65 12.91
CA SER A 382 3.48 -21.84 11.85
C SER A 382 3.30 -23.32 11.44
N VAL A 383 3.87 -24.25 12.21
CA VAL A 383 3.76 -25.72 12.10
C VAL A 383 2.75 -26.23 13.13
#